data_AF-A0A099UCX9-F1
#
_entry.id   AF-A0A099UCX9-F1
#
_cell.length_a   1.000
_cell.length_b   1.000
_cell.length_c   1.000
_cell.angle_alpha   90.00
_cell.angle_beta   90.00
_cell.angle_gamma   90.00
#
_symmetry.space_group_name_H-M   'P 1'
#
loop_
_entity.id
_entity.type
_entity.pdbx_description
1 polymer ?
#
loop_
_entity_poly.entity_id
_entity_poly.type
_entity_poly.pdbx_seq_one_letter_code
_entity_poly.pdbx_strand_id
1 'polypeptide(L)'
;MKIFEYMIALSLVAILFALSPKPHNHSLEIAHITFLSHLRILQLTALSDDSAFLQGADTRDMLISYPSLNASSLLTHHHNAMWQVQFHLGKIYTTHSYSLYIDTPRNATSTHFDARPMAGDIILKNMDRKCLSAYNNTNTAQECKDNALPLVRLGEYFGVEHMLLESDSFCKERQGARIYFDRYGVPYCGDIPTPLQSPFKITLLKGGVAKTLCILPQSGFITSKC
;
A
#
# COMPACT_ATOMS: atom_id res chain seq x y z
N MET A 1 57.21 17.97 20.18
CA MET A 1 56.92 16.76 19.37
C MET A 1 55.56 16.13 19.65
N LYS A 2 55.14 15.91 20.91
CA LYS A 2 53.87 15.20 21.21
C LYS A 2 52.58 15.84 20.67
N ILE A 3 52.49 17.18 20.65
CA ILE A 3 51.29 17.91 20.16
C ILE A 3 51.04 17.64 18.66
N PHE A 4 52.11 17.56 17.87
CA PHE A 4 52.01 17.29 16.44
C PHE A 4 51.52 15.87 16.16
N GLU A 5 51.99 14.89 16.94
CA GLU A 5 51.49 13.51 16.87
C GLU A 5 50.00 13.41 17.24
N TYR A 6 49.54 14.14 18.27
CA TYR A 6 48.12 14.18 18.61
C TYR A 6 47.26 14.78 17.50
N MET A 7 47.73 15.83 16.83
CA MET A 7 47.01 16.41 15.69
C MET A 7 46.91 15.44 14.52
N ILE A 8 47.99 14.72 14.21
CA ILE A 8 47.98 13.69 13.16
C ILE A 8 47.02 12.56 13.52
N ALA A 9 47.07 12.06 14.76
CA ALA A 9 46.19 10.99 15.23
C ALA A 9 44.71 11.39 15.18
N LEU A 10 44.37 12.60 15.64
CA LEU A 10 43.00 13.13 15.56
C LEU A 10 42.52 13.30 14.11
N SER A 11 43.42 13.76 13.22
CA SER A 11 43.11 13.92 11.79
C SER A 11 42.81 12.57 11.13
N LEU A 12 43.61 11.54 11.44
CA LEU A 12 43.40 10.18 10.95
C LEU A 12 42.09 9.58 11.46
N VAL A 13 41.76 9.77 12.75
CA VAL A 13 40.48 9.32 13.32
C VAL A 13 39.30 10.02 12.64
N ALA A 14 39.38 11.33 12.41
CA ALA A 14 38.33 12.09 11.73
C ALA A 14 38.12 11.61 10.28
N ILE A 15 39.21 11.33 9.55
CA ILE A 15 39.15 10.78 8.19
C ILE A 15 38.51 9.38 8.19
N LEU A 16 38.89 8.51 9.13
CA LEU A 16 38.31 7.17 9.26
C LEU A 16 36.82 7.22 9.60
N PHE A 17 36.37 8.15 10.45
CA PHE A 17 34.95 8.38 10.72
C PHE A 17 34.20 8.93 9.51
N ALA A 18 34.81 9.86 8.76
CA ALA A 18 34.20 10.43 7.55
C ALA A 18 34.08 9.41 6.40
N LEU A 19 35.01 8.46 6.32
CA LEU A 19 35.02 7.37 5.33
C LEU A 19 34.28 6.11 5.81
N SER A 20 33.74 6.11 7.03
CA SER A 20 32.97 4.98 7.54
C SER A 20 31.78 4.71 6.62
N PRO A 21 31.56 3.46 6.18
CA PRO A 21 30.45 3.14 5.29
C PRO A 21 29.14 3.56 5.95
N LYS A 22 28.33 4.33 5.22
CA LYS A 22 26.98 4.68 5.69
C LYS A 22 26.22 3.38 5.99
N PRO A 23 25.42 3.34 7.07
CA PRO A 23 24.60 2.17 7.36
C PRO A 23 23.72 1.88 6.15
N HIS A 24 24.00 0.76 5.47
CA HIS A 24 23.26 0.29 4.32
C HIS A 24 22.39 -0.88 4.75
N ASN A 25 21.08 -0.75 4.58
CA ASN A 25 20.14 -1.79 4.92
C ASN A 25 19.56 -2.38 3.64
N HIS A 26 20.23 -3.41 3.10
CA HIS A 26 19.85 -4.05 1.84
C HIS A 26 18.39 -4.54 1.87
N SER A 27 17.95 -5.11 2.99
CA SER A 27 16.59 -5.59 3.16
C SER A 27 15.55 -4.46 3.12
N LEU A 28 15.86 -3.28 3.68
CA LEU A 28 15.01 -2.09 3.55
C LEU A 28 14.98 -1.56 2.11
N GLU A 29 16.10 -1.64 1.37
CA GLU A 29 16.14 -1.27 -0.05
C GLU A 29 15.22 -2.16 -0.89
N ILE A 30 15.30 -3.48 -0.71
CA ILE A 30 14.43 -4.42 -1.41
C ILE A 30 12.96 -4.18 -1.04
N ALA A 31 12.66 -3.98 0.24
CA ALA A 31 11.31 -3.63 0.69
C ALA A 31 10.78 -2.39 -0.02
N HIS A 32 11.61 -1.33 -0.10
CA HIS A 32 11.27 -0.07 -0.76
C HIS A 32 11.00 -0.23 -2.26
N ILE A 33 11.88 -0.94 -2.99
CA ILE A 33 11.73 -1.16 -4.43
C ILE A 33 10.52 -2.05 -4.73
N THR A 34 10.32 -3.13 -3.97
CA THR A 34 9.15 -4.01 -4.10
C THR A 34 7.86 -3.23 -3.84
N PHE A 35 7.82 -2.44 -2.78
CA PHE A 35 6.65 -1.65 -2.43
C PHE A 35 6.35 -0.58 -3.50
N LEU A 36 7.37 0.13 -3.99
CA LEU A 36 7.27 1.05 -5.14
C LEU A 36 6.68 0.35 -6.37
N SER A 37 7.18 -0.83 -6.71
CA SER A 37 6.69 -1.61 -7.84
C SER A 37 5.22 -1.97 -7.67
N HIS A 38 4.81 -2.47 -6.50
CA HIS A 38 3.41 -2.83 -6.24
C HIS A 38 2.47 -1.62 -6.29
N LEU A 39 2.87 -0.47 -5.75
CA LEU A 39 2.07 0.76 -5.88
C LEU A 39 1.94 1.20 -7.34
N ARG A 40 3.02 1.12 -8.14
CA ARG A 40 2.96 1.47 -9.57
C ARG A 40 2.06 0.54 -10.35
N ILE A 41 2.09 -0.76 -10.03
CA ILE A 41 1.16 -1.73 -10.62
C ILE A 41 -0.27 -1.33 -10.27
N LEU A 42 -0.58 -1.01 -9.00
CA LEU A 42 -1.91 -0.53 -8.62
C LEU A 42 -2.33 0.70 -9.44
N GLN A 43 -1.48 1.71 -9.57
CA GLN A 43 -1.77 2.91 -10.36
C GLN A 43 -2.05 2.55 -11.84
N LEU A 44 -1.22 1.71 -12.45
CA LEU A 44 -1.40 1.27 -13.83
C LEU A 44 -2.69 0.46 -13.99
N THR A 45 -3.00 -0.41 -13.02
CA THR A 45 -4.24 -1.18 -13.01
C THR A 45 -5.44 -0.25 -12.96
N ALA A 46 -5.46 0.75 -12.08
CA ALA A 46 -6.52 1.74 -12.00
C ALA A 46 -6.72 2.52 -13.31
N LEU A 47 -5.63 2.86 -14.00
CA LEU A 47 -5.66 3.54 -15.30
C LEU A 47 -6.13 2.64 -16.46
N SER A 48 -5.86 1.33 -16.36
CA SER A 48 -6.23 0.36 -17.39
C SER A 48 -7.58 -0.29 -17.17
N ASP A 49 -8.15 -0.15 -15.97
CA ASP A 49 -9.41 -0.76 -15.61
C ASP A 49 -10.57 -0.06 -16.33
N ASP A 50 -11.16 -0.76 -17.28
CA ASP A 50 -12.32 -0.32 -18.04
C ASP A 50 -13.63 -0.90 -17.48
N SER A 51 -13.58 -1.56 -16.31
CA SER A 51 -14.74 -2.10 -15.63
C SER A 51 -15.75 -1.00 -15.31
N ALA A 52 -16.73 -0.85 -16.18
CA ALA A 52 -17.88 0.01 -15.97
C ALA A 52 -19.05 -0.88 -15.57
N PHE A 53 -19.29 -1.03 -14.26
CA PHE A 53 -20.43 -1.80 -13.74
C PHE A 53 -21.74 -1.03 -13.96
N LEU A 54 -22.21 -1.02 -15.21
CA LEU A 54 -23.37 -0.23 -15.64
C LEU A 54 -24.63 -1.08 -15.83
N GLN A 55 -24.46 -2.37 -16.10
CA GLN A 55 -25.55 -3.31 -16.36
C GLN A 55 -25.37 -4.60 -15.54
N GLY A 56 -26.49 -5.24 -15.20
CA GLY A 56 -26.46 -6.51 -14.46
C GLY A 56 -25.66 -7.61 -15.16
N ALA A 57 -25.62 -7.60 -16.50
CA ALA A 57 -24.81 -8.53 -17.29
C ALA A 57 -23.31 -8.41 -16.97
N ASP A 58 -22.81 -7.21 -16.71
CA ASP A 58 -21.40 -6.93 -16.41
C ASP A 58 -20.94 -7.61 -15.11
N THR A 59 -21.88 -7.93 -14.22
CA THR A 59 -21.60 -8.55 -12.92
C THR A 59 -21.71 -10.08 -12.93
N ARG A 60 -22.23 -10.69 -14.02
CA ARG A 60 -22.56 -12.12 -14.04
C ARG A 60 -21.31 -13.00 -13.87
N ASP A 61 -20.25 -12.70 -14.60
CA ASP A 61 -18.99 -13.46 -14.52
C ASP A 61 -18.26 -13.19 -13.20
N MET A 62 -18.39 -11.99 -12.65
CA MET A 62 -17.86 -11.66 -11.33
C MET A 62 -18.52 -12.46 -10.23
N LEU A 63 -19.84 -12.68 -10.27
CA LEU A 63 -20.56 -13.45 -9.25
C LEU A 63 -20.12 -14.92 -9.19
N ILE A 64 -19.53 -15.45 -10.26
CA ILE A 64 -18.92 -16.79 -10.26
C ILE A 64 -17.65 -16.78 -9.39
N SER A 65 -16.81 -15.76 -9.53
CA SER A 65 -15.55 -15.62 -8.82
C SER A 65 -15.71 -15.05 -7.39
N TYR A 66 -16.73 -14.21 -7.18
CA TYR A 66 -17.00 -13.44 -5.97
C TYR A 66 -18.47 -13.57 -5.56
N PRO A 67 -18.89 -14.74 -5.04
CA PRO A 67 -20.31 -15.03 -4.78
C PRO A 67 -20.93 -14.20 -3.64
N SER A 68 -20.11 -13.51 -2.84
CA SER A 68 -20.60 -12.63 -1.76
C SER A 68 -20.89 -11.19 -2.22
N LEU A 69 -20.53 -10.86 -3.47
CA LEU A 69 -20.79 -9.58 -4.11
C LEU A 69 -22.30 -9.31 -4.23
N ASN A 70 -22.71 -8.10 -3.87
CA ASN A 70 -24.04 -7.58 -4.14
C ASN A 70 -24.03 -6.78 -5.44
N ALA A 71 -24.41 -7.44 -6.53
CA ALA A 71 -24.45 -6.84 -7.87
C ALA A 71 -25.31 -5.57 -7.94
N SER A 72 -26.51 -5.57 -7.33
CA SER A 72 -27.41 -4.40 -7.36
C SER A 72 -26.77 -3.18 -6.68
N SER A 73 -26.07 -3.40 -5.57
CA SER A 73 -25.37 -2.33 -4.86
C SER A 73 -24.13 -1.88 -5.62
N LEU A 74 -23.43 -2.80 -6.29
CA LEU A 74 -22.28 -2.47 -7.14
C LEU A 74 -22.72 -1.59 -8.30
N LEU A 75 -23.81 -1.90 -8.99
CA LEU A 75 -24.33 -1.06 -10.08
C LEU A 75 -24.70 0.35 -9.59
N THR A 76 -25.35 0.44 -8.43
CA THR A 76 -25.81 1.72 -7.85
C THR A 76 -24.65 2.56 -7.32
N HIS A 77 -23.63 1.93 -6.75
CA HIS A 77 -22.51 2.59 -6.06
C HIS A 77 -21.16 2.26 -6.70
N HIS A 78 -21.13 2.03 -8.02
CA HIS A 78 -19.92 1.61 -8.74
C HIS A 78 -18.77 2.61 -8.57
N HIS A 79 -19.08 3.90 -8.39
CA HIS A 79 -18.10 4.95 -8.12
C HIS A 79 -17.32 4.75 -6.82
N ASN A 80 -17.81 3.96 -5.86
CA ASN A 80 -17.09 3.63 -4.63
C ASN A 80 -16.13 2.44 -4.79
N ALA A 81 -16.29 1.65 -5.86
CA ALA A 81 -15.46 0.48 -6.15
C ALA A 81 -14.18 0.90 -6.89
N MET A 82 -13.33 1.68 -6.24
CA MET A 82 -12.04 2.12 -6.77
C MET A 82 -10.91 1.18 -6.38
N TRP A 83 -9.90 1.06 -7.26
CA TRP A 83 -8.61 0.48 -6.90
C TRP A 83 -7.97 1.29 -5.78
N GLN A 84 -7.54 0.60 -4.72
CA GLN A 84 -6.97 1.26 -3.55
C GLN A 84 -5.82 0.48 -2.94
N VAL A 85 -4.98 1.23 -2.21
CA VAL A 85 -4.05 0.69 -1.23
C VAL A 85 -4.55 0.98 0.17
N GLN A 86 -4.63 -0.04 1.01
CA GLN A 86 -4.83 0.09 2.44
C GLN A 86 -3.53 -0.21 3.19
N PHE A 87 -3.11 0.71 4.05
CA PHE A 87 -1.97 0.55 4.94
C PHE A 87 -2.39 0.03 6.30
N HIS A 88 -1.64 -0.93 6.84
CA HIS A 88 -1.88 -1.55 8.13
C HIS A 88 -0.76 -1.20 9.10
N LEU A 89 -1.03 -0.32 10.07
CA LEU A 89 0.00 0.19 10.98
C LEU A 89 -0.03 -0.43 12.37
N GLY A 90 -1.14 -1.04 12.80
CA GLY A 90 -1.32 -1.43 14.21
C GLY A 90 -2.06 -2.74 14.47
N LYS A 91 -2.25 -3.58 13.45
CA LYS A 91 -2.94 -4.87 13.60
C LYS A 91 -1.93 -5.97 13.87
N ILE A 92 -2.07 -6.69 14.99
CA ILE A 92 -1.13 -7.69 15.55
C ILE A 92 -0.59 -8.72 14.52
N TYR A 93 -1.31 -8.98 13.42
CA TYR A 93 -0.94 -9.95 12.38
C TYR A 93 -0.75 -9.35 10.97
N THR A 94 -0.80 -8.03 10.84
CA THR A 94 -0.59 -7.31 9.59
C THR A 94 0.14 -5.98 9.81
N THR A 95 0.87 -5.81 10.92
CA THR A 95 1.59 -4.56 11.22
C THR A 95 2.66 -4.26 10.16
N HIS A 96 2.76 -2.99 9.75
CA HIS A 96 3.65 -2.51 8.68
C HIS A 96 3.48 -3.31 7.38
N SER A 97 2.24 -3.41 6.93
CA SER A 97 1.89 -4.10 5.69
C SER A 97 0.89 -3.29 4.88
N TYR A 98 0.54 -3.79 3.70
CA TYR A 98 -0.47 -3.16 2.86
C TYR A 98 -1.29 -4.18 2.08
N SER A 99 -2.40 -3.73 1.51
CA SER A 99 -3.27 -4.55 0.65
C SER A 99 -3.78 -3.73 -0.52
N LEU A 100 -3.79 -4.32 -1.71
CA LEU A 100 -4.17 -3.68 -2.98
C LEU A 100 -5.41 -4.38 -3.53
N TYR A 101 -6.53 -3.67 -3.60
CA TYR A 101 -7.83 -4.28 -3.89
C TYR A 101 -8.87 -3.24 -4.31
N ILE A 102 -10.01 -3.71 -4.77
CA ILE A 102 -11.26 -2.96 -4.89
C ILE A 102 -12.17 -3.42 -3.74
N ASP A 103 -12.65 -2.49 -2.93
CA ASP A 103 -13.71 -2.77 -1.93
C ASP A 103 -15.03 -2.86 -2.68
N THR A 104 -15.68 -4.01 -2.58
CA THR A 104 -16.89 -4.32 -3.31
C THR A 104 -18.06 -4.46 -2.35
N PRO A 105 -19.28 -4.05 -2.75
CA PRO A 105 -20.40 -4.14 -1.85
C PRO A 105 -20.80 -5.61 -1.66
N ARG A 106 -20.97 -6.04 -0.41
CA ARG A 106 -21.54 -7.35 -0.08
C ARG A 106 -22.99 -7.28 0.35
N ASN A 107 -23.63 -8.45 0.41
CA ASN A 107 -24.93 -8.60 1.07
C ASN A 107 -24.77 -8.42 2.59
N ALA A 108 -25.07 -7.22 3.07
CA ALA A 108 -25.01 -6.84 4.48
C ALA A 108 -26.23 -6.00 4.86
N THR A 109 -26.59 -6.01 6.14
CA THR A 109 -27.73 -5.26 6.68
C THR A 109 -27.45 -3.79 6.97
N SER A 110 -26.17 -3.38 7.03
CA SER A 110 -25.77 -2.03 7.42
C SER A 110 -24.63 -1.49 6.54
N THR A 111 -23.47 -2.14 6.55
CA THR A 111 -22.29 -1.69 5.80
C THR A 111 -22.03 -2.60 4.60
N HIS A 112 -22.25 -2.07 3.40
CA HIS A 112 -22.01 -2.82 2.17
C HIS A 112 -20.51 -2.91 1.84
N PHE A 113 -19.74 -1.86 2.14
CA PHE A 113 -18.29 -1.77 1.93
C PHE A 113 -17.58 -1.93 3.28
N ASP A 114 -16.66 -2.88 3.41
CA ASP A 114 -16.08 -3.24 4.71
C ASP A 114 -14.80 -2.45 5.04
N ALA A 115 -14.28 -1.65 4.10
CA ALA A 115 -13.03 -0.91 4.22
C ALA A 115 -11.83 -1.82 4.57
N ARG A 116 -11.88 -3.08 4.18
CA ARG A 116 -10.80 -4.07 4.28
C ARG A 116 -11.05 -5.18 3.27
N PRO A 117 -10.01 -5.87 2.76
CA PRO A 117 -10.18 -7.04 1.91
C PRO A 117 -11.04 -8.11 2.57
N MET A 118 -12.14 -8.47 1.91
CA MET A 118 -13.10 -9.49 2.29
C MET A 118 -13.35 -10.47 1.12
N ALA A 119 -14.23 -11.46 1.34
CA ALA A 119 -14.49 -12.53 0.37
C ALA A 119 -15.11 -12.07 -0.96
N GLY A 120 -15.71 -10.88 -1.01
CA GLY A 120 -16.32 -10.30 -2.21
C GLY A 120 -15.35 -9.46 -3.03
N ASP A 121 -14.23 -9.06 -2.43
CA ASP A 121 -13.36 -8.03 -2.97
C ASP A 121 -12.43 -8.56 -4.04
N ILE A 122 -12.18 -7.71 -5.03
CA ILE A 122 -11.21 -7.99 -6.08
C ILE A 122 -9.83 -7.59 -5.56
N ILE A 123 -8.96 -8.57 -5.34
CA ILE A 123 -7.60 -8.32 -4.83
C ILE A 123 -6.61 -8.35 -5.99
N LEU A 124 -5.73 -7.35 -6.06
CA LEU A 124 -4.68 -7.27 -7.07
C LEU A 124 -3.75 -8.48 -6.96
N LYS A 125 -3.35 -9.04 -8.09
CA LYS A 125 -2.43 -10.19 -8.13
C LYS A 125 -1.13 -9.82 -8.84
N ASN A 126 -0.04 -10.46 -8.44
CA ASN A 126 1.20 -10.40 -9.21
C ASN A 126 1.15 -11.35 -10.43
N MET A 127 2.22 -11.38 -11.21
CA MET A 127 2.35 -12.24 -12.40
C MET A 127 2.22 -13.74 -12.08
N ASP A 128 2.60 -14.17 -10.87
CA ASP A 128 2.46 -15.55 -10.39
C ASP A 128 1.07 -15.85 -9.83
N ARG A 129 0.11 -14.94 -10.00
CA ARG A 129 -1.26 -15.00 -9.45
C ARG A 129 -1.30 -15.05 -7.92
N LYS A 130 -0.25 -14.57 -7.23
CA LYS A 130 -0.24 -14.35 -5.78
C LYS A 130 -0.96 -13.05 -5.45
N CYS A 131 -1.83 -13.10 -4.44
CA CYS A 131 -2.64 -11.94 -4.05
C CYS A 131 -1.82 -10.92 -3.25
N LEU A 132 -1.92 -9.64 -3.62
CA LEU A 132 -1.23 -8.52 -2.99
C LEU A 132 -2.04 -8.00 -1.80
N SER A 133 -2.30 -8.87 -0.83
CA SER A 133 -3.05 -8.55 0.40
C SER A 133 -2.32 -9.08 1.62
N ALA A 134 -2.30 -8.27 2.68
CA ALA A 134 -1.75 -8.68 3.97
C ALA A 134 -2.65 -9.71 4.67
N TYR A 135 -3.94 -9.72 4.32
CA TYR A 135 -4.89 -10.71 4.81
C TYR A 135 -4.75 -12.00 4.02
N ASN A 136 -4.43 -13.09 4.72
CA ASN A 136 -4.34 -14.43 4.15
C ASN A 136 -5.36 -15.41 4.79
N ASN A 137 -6.33 -14.89 5.53
CA ASN A 137 -7.23 -15.69 6.36
C ASN A 137 -8.45 -16.20 5.58
N THR A 138 -9.34 -16.93 6.27
CA THR A 138 -10.56 -17.52 5.72
C THR A 138 -11.62 -16.52 5.23
N ASN A 139 -11.48 -15.23 5.54
CA ASN A 139 -12.46 -14.18 5.22
C ASN A 139 -12.07 -13.32 4.01
N THR A 140 -10.94 -13.63 3.35
CA THR A 140 -10.53 -13.01 2.08
C THR A 140 -11.15 -13.72 0.86
N ALA A 141 -11.01 -13.15 -0.34
CA ALA A 141 -11.43 -13.77 -1.59
C ALA A 141 -10.90 -15.21 -1.70
N GLN A 142 -11.73 -16.14 -2.20
CA GLN A 142 -11.44 -17.58 -2.15
C GLN A 142 -10.07 -17.94 -2.75
N GLU A 143 -9.73 -17.30 -3.86
CA GLU A 143 -8.46 -17.44 -4.59
C GLU A 143 -7.23 -16.84 -3.87
N CYS A 144 -7.45 -16.05 -2.82
CA CYS A 144 -6.41 -15.41 -2.02
C CYS A 144 -6.19 -16.10 -0.67
N LYS A 145 -7.05 -17.05 -0.29
CA LYS A 145 -6.84 -17.91 0.88
C LYS A 145 -5.55 -18.71 0.68
N ASP A 146 -4.63 -18.60 1.64
CA ASP A 146 -3.30 -19.23 1.59
C ASP A 146 -2.46 -18.90 0.34
N ASN A 147 -2.84 -17.87 -0.42
CA ASN A 147 -2.21 -17.48 -1.68
C ASN A 147 -1.79 -16.00 -1.69
N ALA A 148 -1.71 -15.38 -0.53
CA ALA A 148 -1.17 -14.04 -0.35
C ALA A 148 0.34 -14.01 -0.62
N LEU A 149 0.82 -12.96 -1.29
CA LEU A 149 2.24 -12.72 -1.51
C LEU A 149 2.88 -12.23 -0.20
N PRO A 150 3.86 -12.96 0.39
CA PRO A 150 4.45 -12.57 1.67
C PRO A 150 5.10 -11.17 1.66
N LEU A 151 5.56 -10.72 0.50
CA LEU A 151 6.27 -9.45 0.32
C LEU A 151 5.43 -8.21 0.69
N VAL A 152 4.10 -8.31 0.77
CA VAL A 152 3.26 -7.18 1.19
C VAL A 152 3.27 -6.97 2.71
N ARG A 153 3.75 -7.95 3.48
CA ARG A 153 3.95 -7.87 4.93
C ARG A 153 5.37 -7.39 5.23
N LEU A 154 5.60 -6.10 5.02
CA LEU A 154 6.95 -5.51 5.07
C LEU A 154 7.64 -5.71 6.43
N GLY A 155 6.87 -5.60 7.52
CA GLY A 155 7.36 -5.89 8.87
C GLY A 155 7.81 -7.35 9.04
N GLU A 156 6.98 -8.31 8.65
CA GLU A 156 7.27 -9.74 8.81
C GLU A 156 8.37 -10.23 7.87
N TYR A 157 8.30 -9.88 6.58
CA TYR A 157 9.18 -10.44 5.57
C TYR A 157 10.54 -9.71 5.50
N PHE A 158 10.52 -8.39 5.59
CA PHE A 158 11.74 -7.57 5.48
C PHE A 158 12.21 -7.00 6.82
N GLY A 159 11.51 -7.24 7.92
CA GLY A 159 11.88 -6.68 9.22
C GLY A 159 11.76 -5.15 9.27
N VAL A 160 10.82 -4.55 8.52
CA VAL A 160 10.55 -3.11 8.62
C VAL A 160 9.96 -2.81 10.01
N GLU A 161 10.65 -1.95 10.75
CA GLU A 161 10.36 -1.65 12.15
C GLU A 161 9.21 -0.65 12.30
N HIS A 162 9.12 0.32 11.38
CA HIS A 162 8.03 1.29 11.35
C HIS A 162 7.65 1.68 9.92
N MET A 163 6.36 1.96 9.74
CA MET A 163 5.81 2.63 8.57
C MET A 163 5.13 3.92 9.03
N LEU A 164 5.60 5.07 8.56
CA LEU A 164 5.06 6.38 8.87
C LEU A 164 4.30 6.92 7.67
N LEU A 165 3.13 7.48 7.91
CA LEU A 165 2.27 8.07 6.88
C LEU A 165 2.09 9.56 7.19
N GLU A 166 2.48 10.43 6.25
CA GLU A 166 2.26 11.87 6.31
C GLU A 166 1.37 12.28 5.14
N SER A 167 0.26 12.96 5.42
CA SER A 167 -0.77 13.27 4.43
C SER A 167 -1.72 14.37 4.91
N ASP A 168 -2.65 14.75 4.03
CA ASP A 168 -3.73 15.66 4.38
C ASP A 168 -4.54 15.15 5.59
N SER A 169 -5.02 16.08 6.42
CA SER A 169 -5.68 15.74 7.69
C SER A 169 -6.91 14.84 7.55
N PHE A 170 -7.62 14.94 6.43
CA PHE A 170 -8.81 14.14 6.13
C PHE A 170 -8.49 12.68 5.72
N CYS A 171 -7.22 12.36 5.45
CA CYS A 171 -6.79 10.98 5.16
C CYS A 171 -6.57 10.12 6.42
N LYS A 172 -6.63 10.71 7.62
CA LYS A 172 -6.21 10.04 8.85
C LYS A 172 -7.22 8.97 9.29
N GLU A 173 -6.74 7.74 9.45
CA GLU A 173 -7.49 6.64 10.04
C GLU A 173 -6.80 6.14 11.32
N ARG A 174 -7.57 5.55 12.25
CA ARG A 174 -7.07 5.17 13.58
C ARG A 174 -5.93 4.14 13.56
N GLN A 175 -5.90 3.25 12.57
CA GLN A 175 -4.97 2.10 12.52
C GLN A 175 -4.29 1.92 11.15
N GLY A 176 -4.28 2.98 10.34
CA GLY A 176 -3.86 2.89 8.94
C GLY A 176 -4.13 4.16 8.16
N ALA A 177 -4.21 3.99 6.85
CA ALA A 177 -4.78 4.95 5.92
C ALA A 177 -5.12 4.22 4.62
N ARG A 178 -5.97 4.83 3.80
CA ARG A 178 -6.28 4.35 2.45
C ARG A 178 -6.03 5.44 1.42
N ILE A 179 -5.56 5.02 0.26
CA ILE A 179 -5.51 5.84 -0.95
C ILE A 179 -6.26 5.10 -2.05
N TYR A 180 -7.27 5.74 -2.61
CA TYR A 180 -8.02 5.29 -3.77
C TYR A 180 -7.45 5.95 -5.02
N PHE A 181 -7.51 5.27 -6.15
CA PHE A 181 -7.18 5.82 -7.46
C PHE A 181 -8.44 5.77 -8.32
N ASP A 182 -8.86 6.92 -8.85
CA ASP A 182 -9.89 6.92 -9.88
C ASP A 182 -9.34 6.39 -11.21
N ARG A 183 -10.23 6.26 -12.20
CA ARG A 183 -9.91 5.80 -13.56
C ARG A 183 -8.91 6.68 -14.31
N TYR A 184 -8.62 7.88 -13.82
CA TYR A 184 -7.64 8.81 -14.37
C TYR A 184 -6.34 8.81 -13.55
N GLY A 185 -6.24 7.94 -12.55
CA GLY A 185 -5.08 7.83 -11.66
C GLY A 185 -5.02 8.95 -10.62
N VAL A 186 -6.05 9.78 -10.47
CA VAL A 186 -6.08 10.83 -9.46
C VAL A 186 -6.25 10.15 -8.08
N PRO A 187 -5.37 10.45 -7.11
CA PRO A 187 -5.46 9.83 -5.79
C PRO A 187 -6.45 10.56 -4.88
N TYR A 188 -7.27 9.78 -4.17
CA TYR A 188 -8.23 10.22 -3.15
C TYR A 188 -7.94 9.54 -1.82
N CYS A 189 -8.41 10.09 -0.72
CA CYS A 189 -8.36 9.44 0.58
C CYS A 189 -9.57 9.84 1.45
N GLY A 190 -9.67 9.24 2.64
CA GLY A 190 -10.71 9.52 3.63
C GLY A 190 -11.94 8.61 3.50
N ASP A 191 -12.85 8.71 4.46
CA ASP A 191 -14.12 7.97 4.44
C ASP A 191 -15.08 8.50 3.35
N ILE A 192 -15.01 9.80 3.09
CA ILE A 192 -15.59 10.44 1.91
C ILE A 192 -14.43 10.69 0.95
N PRO A 193 -14.32 9.94 -0.16
CA PRO A 193 -13.21 10.07 -1.09
C PRO A 193 -13.02 11.53 -1.54
N THR A 194 -11.95 12.15 -1.07
CA THR A 194 -11.58 13.53 -1.38
C THR A 194 -10.22 13.53 -2.07
N PRO A 195 -10.03 14.25 -3.20
CA PRO A 195 -8.74 14.28 -3.88
C PRO A 195 -7.62 14.75 -2.96
N LEU A 196 -6.45 14.12 -3.04
CA LEU A 196 -5.26 14.58 -2.32
C LEU A 196 -4.91 16.02 -2.74
N GLN A 197 -4.61 16.84 -1.73
CA GLN A 197 -4.17 18.22 -1.91
C GLN A 197 -2.65 18.34 -1.74
N SER A 198 -2.06 17.46 -0.94
CA SER A 198 -0.62 17.36 -0.72
C SER A 198 -0.09 15.95 -1.02
N PRO A 199 1.22 15.77 -1.26
CA PRO A 199 1.81 14.44 -1.45
C PRO A 199 1.53 13.53 -0.25
N PHE A 200 0.99 12.34 -0.53
CA PHE A 200 0.86 11.31 0.48
C PHE A 200 2.20 10.59 0.62
N LYS A 201 2.89 10.82 1.74
CA LYS A 201 4.25 10.35 1.99
C LYS A 201 4.23 9.12 2.88
N ILE A 202 4.93 8.08 2.45
CA ILE A 202 5.11 6.82 3.17
C ILE A 202 6.59 6.63 3.45
N THR A 203 6.97 6.56 4.72
CA THR A 203 8.36 6.33 5.15
C THR A 203 8.50 4.99 5.85
N LEU A 204 9.35 4.12 5.32
CA LEU A 204 9.75 2.84 5.91
C LEU A 204 11.03 3.05 6.73
N LEU A 205 11.07 2.53 7.95
CA LEU A 205 12.20 2.64 8.87
C LEU A 205 12.72 1.26 9.27
N LYS A 206 14.05 1.10 9.29
CA LYS A 206 14.73 -0.10 9.81
C LYS A 206 16.17 0.20 10.22
N GLY A 207 16.54 -0.08 11.47
CA GLY A 207 17.91 0.08 11.96
C GLY A 207 18.44 1.52 11.83
N GLY A 208 17.58 2.51 12.07
CA GLY A 208 17.92 3.94 11.95
C GLY A 208 18.01 4.48 10.52
N VAL A 209 17.79 3.64 9.49
CA VAL A 209 17.73 4.06 8.09
C VAL A 209 16.27 4.27 7.66
N ALA A 210 16.04 5.29 6.83
CA ALA A 210 14.73 5.64 6.30
C ALA A 210 14.69 5.56 4.77
N LYS A 211 13.57 5.06 4.23
CA LYS A 211 13.25 5.09 2.80
C LYS A 211 11.85 5.61 2.60
N THR A 212 11.69 6.54 1.67
CA THR A 212 10.43 7.28 1.49
C THR A 212 9.88 7.07 0.08
N LEU A 213 8.56 6.99 -0.01
CA LEU A 213 7.77 7.04 -1.23
C LEU A 213 6.71 8.13 -1.09
N CYS A 214 6.35 8.73 -2.21
CA CYS A 214 5.27 9.69 -2.32
C CYS A 214 4.31 9.34 -3.44
N ILE A 215 3.02 9.51 -3.16
CA ILE A 215 1.95 9.54 -4.15
C ILE A 215 1.61 11.02 -4.35
N LEU A 216 1.90 11.55 -5.54
CA LEU A 216 1.70 12.96 -5.83
C LEU A 216 0.22 13.27 -6.08
N PRO A 217 -0.28 14.44 -5.64
CA PRO A 217 -1.65 14.86 -5.90
C PRO A 217 -1.86 15.02 -7.42
N GLN A 218 -3.14 14.98 -7.84
CA GLN A 218 -3.62 15.14 -9.21
C GLN A 218 -3.18 14.05 -10.21
N SER A 219 -1.91 13.68 -10.26
CA SER A 219 -1.37 12.69 -11.21
C SER A 219 -1.36 11.26 -10.67
N GLY A 220 -1.37 11.11 -9.34
CA GLY A 220 -1.14 9.84 -8.66
C GLY A 220 0.27 9.27 -8.88
N PHE A 221 1.19 10.06 -9.46
CA PHE A 221 2.53 9.59 -9.78
C PHE A 221 3.28 9.14 -8.51
N ILE A 222 3.88 7.95 -8.59
CA ILE A 222 4.58 7.33 -7.46
C ILE A 222 6.10 7.46 -7.62
N THR A 223 6.72 8.14 -6.65
CA THR A 223 8.13 8.54 -6.68
C THR A 223 8.80 8.41 -5.32
N SER A 224 10.13 8.26 -5.31
CA SER A 224 10.94 8.32 -4.09
C SER A 224 11.30 9.75 -3.67
N LYS A 225 10.94 10.75 -4.49
CA LYS A 225 11.18 12.18 -4.26
C LYS A 225 9.87 12.88 -3.95
N CYS A 226 9.64 13.09 -2.67
CA CYS A 226 8.72 14.07 -2.13
C CYS A 226 9.45 15.42 -2.10
#